data_AF-A0A920JFQ7-F1
#
_entry.id   AF-A0A920JFQ7-F1
#
_cell.length_a   1.000
_cell.length_b   1.000
_cell.length_c   1.000
_cell.angle_alpha   90.00
_cell.angle_beta   90.00
_cell.angle_gamma   90.00
#
_symmetry.space_group_name_H-M   'P 1'
#
loop_
_entity.id
_entity.type
_entity.pdbx_description
1 polymer ?
#
loop_
_entity_poly.entity_id
_entity_poly.type
_entity_poly.pdbx_seq_one_letter_code
_entity_poly.pdbx_strand_id
1 'polypeptide(L)' 'MIEMELVGVRVEFPGPAPIVLLKETNERGLVLPIFIGNAEANAIDIHLRNDSPPRPMTMIFLLPH' A
#
# COMPACT_ATOMS: atom_id res chain seq x y z
N MET A 1 -9.63 -17.24 -7.30
CA MET A 1 -8.91 -15.99 -6.94
C MET A 1 -8.56 -15.26 -8.23
N ILE A 2 -8.62 -13.92 -8.23
CA ILE A 2 -8.26 -13.11 -9.40
C ILE A 2 -6.90 -12.49 -9.10
N GLU A 3 -5.96 -12.59 -10.04
CA GLU A 3 -4.65 -11.95 -9.92
C GLU A 3 -4.76 -10.45 -10.15
N MET A 4 -4.12 -9.68 -9.26
CA MET A 4 -4.15 -8.22 -9.28
C MET A 4 -2.73 -7.66 -9.16
N GLU A 5 -2.45 -6.61 -9.92
CA GLU A 5 -1.21 -5.84 -9.86
C GLU A 5 -1.41 -4.57 -9.04
N LEU A 6 -0.43 -4.23 -8.21
CA LEU A 6 -0.39 -2.94 -7.51
C LEU A 6 -0.01 -1.85 -8.51
N VAL A 7 -0.96 -0.99 -8.87
CA VAL A 7 -0.74 0.11 -9.81
C VAL A 7 -0.16 1.34 -9.13
N GLY A 8 -0.49 1.54 -7.85
CA GLY A 8 0.10 2.62 -7.08
C GLY A 8 -0.53 2.82 -5.71
N VAL A 9 0.22 3.49 -4.85
CA VAL A 9 -0.22 3.93 -3.52
C VAL A 9 -0.19 5.45 -3.49
N ARG A 10 -1.29 6.07 -3.07
CA ARG A 10 -1.40 7.52 -2.94
C ARG A 10 -1.62 7.89 -1.49
N VAL A 11 -0.59 8.53 -0.93
CA VAL A 11 -0.53 9.04 0.45
C VAL A 11 -0.89 10.53 0.56
N GLU A 12 -0.59 11.32 -0.47
CA GLU A 12 -0.69 12.80 -0.44
C GLU A 12 -1.92 13.33 -1.20
N PHE A 13 -3.07 12.68 -1.10
CA PHE A 13 -4.31 13.21 -1.70
C PHE A 13 -4.95 14.23 -0.75
N PRO A 14 -5.58 15.33 -1.23
CA PRO A 14 -6.36 16.26 -0.39
C PRO A 14 -7.65 15.63 0.20
N GLY A 15 -7.71 14.30 0.30
CA GLY A 15 -8.83 13.53 0.83
C GLY A 15 -8.58 13.02 2.26
N PRO A 16 -9.61 12.49 2.92
CA PRO A 16 -9.56 12.14 4.34
C PRO A 16 -8.72 10.91 4.68
N ALA A 17 -8.33 10.09 3.68
CA ALA A 17 -7.58 8.85 3.91
C ALA A 17 -6.68 8.47 2.71
N PRO A 18 -5.52 7.85 2.96
CA PRO A 18 -4.67 7.24 1.94
C PRO A 18 -5.36 6.09 1.20
N ILE A 19 -4.94 5.85 -0.04
CA ILE A 19 -5.57 4.86 -0.93
C ILE A 19 -4.53 4.02 -1.69
N VAL A 20 -4.80 2.73 -1.78
CA VAL A 20 -4.08 1.75 -2.61
C VAL A 20 -4.96 1.42 -3.82
N LEU A 21 -4.37 1.47 -5.01
CA LEU A 21 -5.05 1.11 -6.25
C LEU A 21 -4.48 -0.20 -6.77
N LEU A 22 -5.33 -1.22 -6.78
CA LEU A 22 -5.04 -2.50 -7.43
C LEU A 22 -5.73 -2.51 -8.78
N LYS A 23 -5.10 -3.12 -9.79
CA LYS A 23 -5.71 -3.35 -11.09
C LYS A 23 -5.68 -4.83 -11.41
N GLU A 24 -6.77 -5.33 -11.96
CA GLU A 24 -6.78 -6.70 -12.47
C GLU A 24 -5.79 -6.87 -13.63
N THR A 25 -5.07 -7.98 -13.64
CA THR A 25 -4.14 -8.35 -14.74
C THR A 25 -4.89 -8.82 -16.00
N ASN A 26 -6.21 -8.98 -15.91
CA ASN A 26 -7.05 -9.43 -17.02
C ASN A 26 -7.39 -8.29 -18.00
N GLU A 27 -8.01 -8.65 -19.14
CA GLU A 27 -8.37 -7.69 -20.20
C GLU A 27 -9.43 -6.65 -19.78
N ARG A 28 -10.13 -6.86 -18.64
CA ARG A 28 -11.11 -5.90 -18.13
C ARG A 28 -10.45 -4.71 -17.46
N GLY A 29 -9.24 -4.91 -16.89
CA GLY A 29 -8.47 -3.85 -16.25
C GLY A 29 -9.22 -3.12 -15.14
N LEU A 30 -10.13 -3.80 -14.42
CA LEU A 30 -10.86 -3.20 -13.31
C LEU A 30 -9.88 -2.70 -12.26
N VAL A 31 -10.16 -1.52 -11.72
CA VAL A 31 -9.38 -0.91 -10.66
C VAL A 31 -10.15 -1.04 -9.36
N LEU A 32 -9.52 -1.64 -8.35
CA LEU A 32 -10.05 -1.79 -7.01
C LEU A 32 -9.35 -0.77 -6.08
N PRO A 33 -10.09 0.27 -5.62
CA PRO A 33 -9.61 1.16 -4.59
C PRO A 33 -9.72 0.52 -3.19
N ILE A 34 -8.62 0.48 -2.45
CA ILE A 34 -8.58 0.06 -1.05
C ILE A 34 -8.15 1.26 -0.20
N PHE A 35 -9.05 1.76 0.64
CA PHE A 35 -8.72 2.80 1.61
C PHE A 35 -8.01 2.19 2.80
N ILE A 36 -6.89 2.78 3.20
CA ILE A 36 -6.08 2.34 4.33
C ILE A 36 -5.98 3.46 5.37
N GLY A 37 -5.64 3.11 6.61
CA GLY A 37 -5.40 4.09 7.66
C GLY A 37 -4.09 4.86 7.46
N ASN A 38 -3.98 6.04 8.08
CA ASN A 38 -2.75 6.85 8.05
C ASN A 38 -1.52 6.09 8.57
N ALA A 39 -1.68 5.22 9.58
CA ALA A 39 -0.60 4.42 10.12
C ALA A 39 -0.05 3.38 9.12
N GLU A 40 -0.95 2.70 8.39
CA GLU A 40 -0.58 1.72 7.36
C GLU A 40 0.09 2.43 6.18
N ALA A 41 -0.45 3.57 5.77
CA ALA A 41 0.10 4.33 4.66
C ALA A 41 1.50 4.88 4.96
N ASN A 42 1.74 5.32 6.19
CA ASN A 42 3.07 5.72 6.65
C ASN A 42 4.05 4.51 6.64
N ALA A 43 3.59 3.33 7.07
CA ALA A 43 4.41 2.12 7.02
C ALA A 43 4.79 1.72 5.57
N ILE A 44 3.86 1.87 4.62
CA ILE A 44 4.13 1.66 3.19
C ILE A 44 5.11 2.72 2.66
N ASP A 45 4.93 4.00 2.98
CA ASP A 45 5.82 5.08 2.54
C ASP A 45 7.26 4.88 3.05
N ILE A 46 7.42 4.53 4.33
CA ILE A 46 8.71 4.21 4.95
C ILE A 46 9.38 3.03 4.23
N HIS A 47 8.62 1.96 3.95
CA HIS A 47 9.13 0.80 3.21
C HIS A 47 9.51 1.14 1.76
N LEU A 48 8.68 1.93 1.06
CA LEU A 48 8.97 2.39 -0.32
C LEU A 48 10.21 3.28 -0.38
N ARG A 49 10.49 4.05 0.67
CA ARG A 49 11.69 4.88 0.79
C ARG A 49 12.94 4.09 1.23
N ASN A 50 12.81 2.77 1.47
CA ASN A 50 13.88 1.93 2.02
C ASN A 50 14.42 2.45 3.37
N ASP A 51 13.63 3.26 4.09
CA ASP A 51 14.02 3.86 5.34
C ASP A 51 13.71 2.87 6.48
N SER A 52 14.72 2.48 7.25
CA SER A 52 14.52 1.58 8.39
C SER A 52 14.19 2.41 9.63
N PRO A 53 12.94 2.38 10.13
CA PRO A 53 12.57 3.16 11.30
C PRO A 53 13.34 2.67 12.53
N PRO A 54 13.75 3.58 13.44
CA PRO A 54 14.57 3.24 14.62
C PRO A 54 13.85 2.35 15.66
N ARG A 55 12.55 2.10 15.49
CA ARG A 55 11.80 1.05 16.19
C ARG A 55 10.98 0.26 15.17
N PRO A 56 10.97 -1.08 15.24
CA PRO A 56 10.23 -1.88 14.27
C PRO A 56 8.73 -1.59 14.37
N MET A 57 8.13 -1.16 13.26
CA MET A 57 6.69 -1.11 13.10
C MET A 57 6.13 -2.52 12.94
N THR A 58 4.87 -2.74 13.33
CA THR A 58 4.19 -4.05 13.31
C THR A 58 4.27 -4.78 11.96
N MET A 59 4.31 -4.07 10.82
CA MET A 59 4.43 -4.67 9.49
C MET A 59 5.80 -5.34 9.23
N ILE A 60 6.88 -4.86 9.86
CA ILE A 60 8.22 -5.43 9.72
C ILE A 60 8.34 -6.80 10.41
N PHE A 61 7.49 -7.11 11.39
CA PHE A 61 7.52 -8.40 12.06
C PHE A 61 6.91 -9.54 11.23
N LEU A 62 6.13 -9.23 10.18
CA LEU A 62 5.42 -10.24 9.38
C LEU A 62 6.15 -10.66 8.09
N LEU A 63 7.25 -10.01 7.72
CA LEU A 63 8.05 -10.43 6.56
C LEU A 63 9.14 -11.41 7.04
N PRO A 64 9.13 -12.68 6.58
CA PRO A 64 10.21 -13.61 6.88
C PRO A 64 11.52 -13.12 6.22
N HIS A 65 12.61 -13.15 7.00
CA HIS A 65 13.99 -12.89 6.56
C HIS A 65 14.44 -13.81 5.42
#